data_AF-A0AA86M9C9-F1
#
_entry.id   AF-A0AA86M9C9-F1
#
_cell.length_a   1.000
_cell.length_b   1.000
_cell.length_c   1.000
_cell.angle_alpha   90.00
_cell.angle_beta   90.00
_cell.angle_gamma   90.00
#
_symmetry.space_group_name_H-M   'P 1'
#
loop_
_entity.id
_entity.type
_entity.pdbx_description
1 polymer ?
#
loop_
_entity_poly.entity_id
_entity_poly.type
_entity_poly.pdbx_seq_one_letter_code
_entity_poly.pdbx_strand_id
1 'polypeptide(L)'
;MRKLASCAAAAVLTASALTVAVPAAGAAQPGTTGTAVCTNPAPDFGDPGYGYTVSGRTSPLRTGPNAGCGVRKTLSANTYFEIECSHHNGSNWWYYGVAHGQGGPWYGWLYSGNIGDLYDYERNIIC
;
A
#
# COMPACT_ATOMS: atom_id res chain seq x y z
N MET A 1 -68.99 13.11 32.90
CA MET A 1 -68.75 13.07 31.43
C MET A 1 -67.25 12.97 31.18
N ARG A 2 -66.85 12.04 30.29
CA ARG A 2 -65.65 11.93 29.41
C ARG A 2 -64.42 12.82 29.71
N LYS A 3 -63.14 12.44 29.54
CA LYS A 3 -62.36 11.25 29.14
C LYS A 3 -60.88 11.68 29.35
N LEU A 4 -60.01 10.74 29.72
CA LEU A 4 -58.55 10.91 29.78
C LEU A 4 -57.95 11.31 28.42
N ALA A 5 -56.90 12.14 28.42
CA ALA A 5 -55.95 12.21 27.30
C ALA A 5 -54.54 12.45 27.85
N SER A 6 -53.81 11.35 27.98
CA SER A 6 -52.37 11.30 28.27
C SER A 6 -51.62 11.50 26.95
N CYS A 7 -50.78 12.53 26.84
CA CYS A 7 -49.86 12.71 25.72
C CYS A 7 -48.45 12.37 26.17
N ALA A 8 -48.03 11.12 25.96
CA ALA A 8 -46.63 10.72 26.06
C ALA A 8 -45.90 11.18 24.80
N ALA A 9 -45.09 12.25 24.92
CA ALA A 9 -44.17 12.66 23.88
C ALA A 9 -42.91 11.76 23.95
N ALA A 10 -42.78 10.84 23.00
CA ALA A 10 -41.60 10.01 22.85
C ALA A 10 -40.43 10.87 22.33
N ALA A 11 -39.42 11.10 23.16
CA ALA A 11 -38.18 11.73 22.76
C ALA A 11 -37.35 10.75 21.93
N VAL A 12 -37.25 11.00 20.62
CA VAL A 12 -36.39 10.23 19.71
C VAL A 12 -34.95 10.71 19.88
N LEU A 13 -34.15 9.99 20.66
CA LEU A 13 -32.70 10.18 20.76
C LEU A 13 -32.06 9.67 19.46
N THR A 14 -31.71 10.60 18.57
CA THR A 14 -30.90 10.33 17.39
C THR A 14 -29.44 10.18 17.82
N ALA A 15 -28.97 8.93 17.95
CA ALA A 15 -27.56 8.64 18.18
C ALA A 15 -26.77 8.92 16.90
N SER A 16 -26.04 10.04 16.87
CA SER A 16 -25.08 10.34 15.80
C SER A 16 -23.89 9.38 15.92
N ALA A 17 -23.86 8.35 15.08
CA ALA A 17 -22.68 7.50 14.93
C ALA A 17 -21.56 8.32 14.28
N LEU A 18 -20.57 8.71 15.08
CA LEU A 18 -19.29 9.22 14.59
C LEU A 18 -18.57 8.07 13.89
N THR A 19 -18.70 7.97 12.58
CA THR A 19 -17.86 7.08 11.76
C THR A 19 -16.45 7.65 11.79
N VAL A 20 -15.61 7.10 12.67
CA VAL A 20 -14.17 7.30 12.62
C VAL A 20 -13.69 6.78 11.27
N ALA A 21 -13.38 7.70 10.35
CA ALA A 21 -12.73 7.38 9.10
C ALA A 21 -11.35 6.81 9.43
N VAL A 22 -11.24 5.49 9.41
CA VAL A 22 -9.94 4.80 9.40
C VAL A 22 -9.20 5.36 8.19
N PRO A 23 -7.96 5.89 8.34
CA PRO A 23 -7.23 6.42 7.21
C PRO A 23 -7.12 5.31 6.16
N ALA A 24 -7.70 5.57 4.98
CA ALA A 24 -7.61 4.68 3.85
C ALA A 24 -6.13 4.41 3.60
N ALA A 25 -5.81 3.13 3.42
CA ALA A 25 -4.49 2.69 2.97
C ALA A 25 -4.00 3.62 1.85
N GLY A 26 -2.71 3.98 1.87
CA GLY A 26 -2.07 4.66 0.75
C GLY A 26 -2.04 3.74 -0.45
N ALA A 27 -3.18 3.55 -1.10
CA ALA A 27 -3.32 2.70 -2.25
C ALA A 27 -2.59 3.39 -3.39
N ALA A 28 -1.62 2.69 -3.99
CA ALA A 28 -0.98 3.14 -5.21
C ALA A 28 -2.08 3.46 -6.24
N GLN A 29 -2.05 4.67 -6.79
CA GLN A 29 -2.98 5.03 -7.85
C GLN A 29 -2.75 4.09 -9.06
N PRO A 30 -3.79 3.74 -9.82
CA PRO A 30 -3.59 3.08 -11.10
C PRO A 30 -2.62 3.91 -11.97
N GLY A 31 -1.58 3.27 -12.50
CA GLY A 31 -0.69 3.94 -13.46
C GLY A 31 -1.46 4.32 -14.72
N THR A 32 -1.02 5.37 -15.42
CA THR A 32 -1.65 5.87 -16.65
C THR A 32 -1.47 4.95 -17.87
N THR A 33 -0.77 3.83 -17.72
CA THR A 33 -0.51 2.88 -18.82
C THR A 33 -1.42 1.66 -18.64
N GLY A 34 -2.17 1.28 -19.68
CA GLY A 34 -3.16 0.20 -19.65
C GLY A 34 -2.58 -1.20 -19.37
N THR A 35 -3.45 -2.20 -19.27
CA THR A 35 -3.35 -3.63 -18.83
C THR A 35 -2.06 -4.44 -19.13
N ALA A 36 -1.04 -3.89 -19.78
CA ALA A 36 0.28 -4.45 -20.07
C ALA A 36 1.37 -4.13 -19.01
N VAL A 37 1.03 -3.67 -17.80
CA VAL A 37 2.00 -3.08 -16.82
C VAL A 37 2.58 -4.05 -15.80
N CYS A 38 2.37 -5.35 -15.95
CA CYS A 38 2.92 -6.35 -15.02
C CYS A 38 4.20 -7.03 -15.55
N THR A 39 4.79 -6.45 -16.59
CA THR A 39 6.14 -6.77 -17.02
C THR A 39 7.13 -6.45 -15.91
N ASN A 40 8.11 -7.34 -15.75
CA ASN A 40 9.26 -7.12 -14.88
C ASN A 40 10.37 -6.55 -15.78
N PRO A 41 10.55 -5.22 -15.85
CA PRO A 41 11.77 -4.67 -16.47
C PRO A 41 13.00 -5.33 -15.85
N ALA A 42 14.03 -5.57 -16.67
CA ALA A 42 15.21 -6.30 -16.23
C ALA A 42 15.91 -5.50 -15.12
N PRO A 43 16.26 -6.12 -13.98
CA PRO A 43 17.02 -5.43 -12.96
C PRO A 43 18.40 -5.06 -13.51
N ASP A 44 18.76 -3.78 -13.45
CA ASP A 44 20.15 -3.35 -13.51
C ASP A 44 20.71 -3.42 -12.09
N PHE A 45 21.69 -4.28 -11.85
CA PHE A 45 22.22 -4.58 -10.52
C PHE A 45 23.20 -3.50 -10.04
N GLY A 46 22.76 -2.24 -10.09
CA GLY A 46 23.43 -1.09 -9.47
C GLY A 46 23.31 -1.12 -7.94
N ASP A 47 24.19 -0.36 -7.28
CA ASP A 47 24.42 -0.34 -5.82
C ASP A 47 23.12 -0.36 -5.00
N PRO A 48 22.75 -1.47 -4.33
CA PRO A 48 21.39 -1.68 -3.86
C PRO A 48 21.02 -0.75 -2.69
N GLY A 49 19.92 -0.02 -2.85
CA GLY A 49 19.27 0.68 -1.75
C GLY A 49 18.54 -0.29 -0.82
N TYR A 50 17.99 0.20 0.28
CA TYR A 50 17.09 -0.61 1.12
C TYR A 50 16.06 0.26 1.83
N GLY A 51 15.03 -0.39 2.39
CA GLY A 51 14.12 0.25 3.31
C GLY A 51 13.27 -0.73 4.09
N TYR A 52 12.31 -0.19 4.84
CA TYR A 52 11.41 -0.98 5.67
C TYR A 52 9.95 -0.64 5.36
N THR A 53 9.09 -1.66 5.37
CA THR A 53 7.65 -1.44 5.19
C THR A 53 7.07 -0.61 6.33
N VAL A 54 6.21 0.35 6.01
CA VAL A 54 5.62 1.26 7.00
C VAL A 54 4.65 0.55 7.96
N SER A 55 4.68 0.96 9.22
CA SER A 55 3.73 0.50 10.23
C SER A 55 2.30 1.00 9.97
N GLY A 56 1.30 0.19 10.35
CA GLY A 56 -0.11 0.54 10.21
C GLY A 56 -0.68 0.43 8.78
N ARG A 57 0.08 -0.12 7.83
CA ARG A 57 -0.38 -0.36 6.44
C ARG A 57 -0.09 -1.78 5.99
N THR A 58 -0.93 -2.30 5.10
CA THR A 58 -0.65 -3.53 4.36
C THR A 58 0.31 -3.22 3.21
N SER A 59 1.36 -4.03 3.07
CA SER A 59 2.41 -3.82 2.08
C SER A 59 2.40 -4.97 1.07
N PRO A 60 1.51 -4.95 0.05
CA PRO A 60 1.47 -6.00 -0.96
C PRO A 60 2.70 -5.93 -1.88
N LEU A 61 3.50 -6.98 -1.87
CA LEU A 61 4.56 -7.25 -2.83
C LEU A 61 3.94 -7.85 -4.10
N ARG A 62 4.17 -7.22 -5.23
CA ARG A 62 3.45 -7.50 -6.49
C ARG A 62 4.32 -8.12 -7.56
N THR A 63 3.66 -8.68 -8.57
CA THR A 63 4.32 -9.29 -9.74
C THR A 63 4.86 -8.25 -10.74
N GLY A 64 4.46 -6.98 -10.64
CA GLY A 64 4.88 -5.89 -11.52
C GLY A 64 4.61 -4.49 -10.90
N PRO A 65 5.15 -3.41 -11.49
CA PRO A 65 5.14 -2.05 -10.94
C PRO A 65 3.79 -1.32 -11.14
N ASN A 66 2.68 -1.97 -10.78
CA ASN A 66 1.34 -1.38 -10.85
C ASN A 66 0.41 -1.96 -9.78
N ALA A 67 -0.53 -1.13 -9.30
CA ALA A 67 -1.56 -1.51 -8.34
C ALA A 67 -2.47 -2.64 -8.85
N GLY A 68 -2.65 -2.76 -10.17
CA GLY A 68 -3.41 -3.85 -10.80
C GLY A 68 -2.68 -5.18 -10.87
N CYS A 69 -1.37 -5.23 -10.59
CA CYS A 69 -0.59 -6.46 -10.70
C CYS A 69 -0.84 -7.41 -9.55
N GLY A 70 -0.76 -8.72 -9.85
CA GLY A 70 -1.00 -9.78 -8.87
C GLY A 70 -0.15 -9.63 -7.62
N VAL A 71 -0.70 -9.99 -6.47
CA VAL A 71 0.02 -9.96 -5.19
C VAL A 71 0.73 -11.30 -5.00
N ARG A 72 2.07 -11.26 -4.85
CA ARG A 72 2.88 -12.44 -4.50
C ARG A 72 2.83 -12.73 -3.01
N LYS A 73 2.93 -11.67 -2.21
CA LYS A 73 2.98 -11.74 -0.75
C LYS A 73 2.49 -10.43 -0.16
N THR A 74 1.74 -10.49 0.93
CA THR A 74 1.51 -9.31 1.78
C THR A 74 2.57 -9.29 2.87
N LEU A 75 3.38 -8.24 2.89
CA LEU A 75 4.44 -8.05 3.88
C LEU A 75 3.85 -7.41 5.15
N SER A 76 4.33 -7.87 6.30
CA SER A 76 4.05 -7.24 7.60
C SER A 76 4.73 -5.88 7.69
N ALA A 77 4.33 -5.06 8.67
CA ALA A 77 5.04 -3.83 9.01
C ALA A 77 6.50 -4.12 9.41
N ASN A 78 7.39 -3.15 9.16
CA ASN A 78 8.82 -3.19 9.46
C ASN A 78 9.56 -4.39 8.83
N THR A 79 9.04 -4.91 7.71
CA THR A 79 9.74 -5.92 6.91
C THR A 79 10.87 -5.23 6.15
N TYR A 80 12.09 -5.76 6.28
CA TYR A 80 13.25 -5.30 5.51
C TYR A 80 13.06 -5.62 4.04
N PHE A 81 13.34 -4.64 3.18
CA PHE A 81 13.25 -4.72 1.74
C PHE A 81 14.54 -4.19 1.12
N GLU A 82 15.33 -5.09 0.55
CA GLU A 82 16.50 -4.76 -0.25
C GLU A 82 16.03 -4.36 -1.65
N ILE A 83 16.48 -3.22 -2.15
CA ILE A 83 16.05 -2.62 -3.41
C ILE A 83 17.13 -2.88 -4.45
N GLU A 84 16.73 -3.56 -5.52
CA GLU A 84 17.60 -3.83 -6.66
C GLU A 84 17.47 -2.76 -7.74
N CYS A 85 16.25 -2.25 -7.98
CA CYS A 85 16.03 -1.15 -8.92
C CYS A 85 14.68 -0.45 -8.69
N SER A 86 14.49 0.70 -9.33
CA SER A 86 13.29 1.53 -9.25
C SER A 86 12.65 1.75 -10.62
N HIS A 87 11.32 1.93 -10.63
CA HIS A 87 10.55 2.19 -11.84
C HIS A 87 9.44 3.19 -11.57
N HIS A 88 9.28 4.17 -12.47
CA HIS A 88 8.17 5.11 -12.43
C HIS A 88 7.13 4.74 -13.48
N ASN A 89 5.92 4.37 -13.05
CA ASN A 89 4.86 3.91 -13.95
C ASN A 89 3.99 5.05 -14.53
N GLY A 90 4.48 6.30 -14.47
CA GLY A 90 3.75 7.51 -14.88
C GLY A 90 3.00 8.20 -13.75
N SER A 91 2.61 7.46 -12.70
CA SER A 91 1.89 8.01 -11.54
C SER A 91 2.62 7.79 -10.21
N ASN A 92 3.31 6.65 -10.08
CA ASN A 92 3.89 6.19 -8.82
C ASN A 92 5.28 5.62 -9.04
N TRP A 93 6.12 5.77 -8.02
CA TRP A 93 7.38 5.05 -7.91
C TRP A 93 7.16 3.65 -7.33
N TRP A 94 7.85 2.69 -7.93
CA TRP A 94 7.87 1.28 -7.53
C TRP A 94 9.31 0.83 -7.41
N TYR A 95 9.55 -0.09 -6.48
CA TYR A 95 10.87 -0.66 -6.25
C TYR A 95 10.80 -2.16 -6.43
N TYR A 96 11.69 -2.70 -7.25
CA TYR A 96 11.91 -4.13 -7.35
C TYR A 96 13.02 -4.54 -6.40
N GLY A 97 12.89 -5.71 -5.80
CA GLY A 97 13.93 -6.28 -4.96
C GLY A 97 13.41 -7.39 -4.06
N VAL A 98 14.08 -7.58 -2.93
CA VAL A 98 13.94 -8.75 -2.06
C VAL A 98 13.38 -8.35 -0.70
N ALA A 99 12.23 -8.91 -0.35
CA ALA A 99 11.65 -8.77 0.98
C ALA A 99 12.14 -9.89 1.90
N HIS A 100 12.75 -9.53 3.03
CA HIS A 100 13.23 -10.46 4.04
C HIS A 100 12.26 -10.48 5.23
N GLY A 101 11.27 -11.38 5.16
CA GLY A 101 10.33 -11.57 6.25
C GLY A 101 10.12 -13.05 6.60
N GLN A 102 9.09 -13.29 7.41
CA GLN A 102 8.77 -14.62 7.91
C GLN A 102 8.34 -15.58 6.78
N GLY A 103 9.20 -16.54 6.44
CA GLY A 103 8.93 -17.55 5.41
C GLY A 103 9.79 -17.42 4.16
N GLY A 104 10.86 -16.63 4.21
CA GLY A 104 11.93 -16.61 3.22
C GLY A 104 11.97 -15.33 2.39
N PRO A 105 13.02 -15.15 1.58
CA PRO A 105 13.12 -14.02 0.68
C PRO A 105 12.04 -14.09 -0.39
N TRP A 106 11.32 -13.00 -0.62
CA TRP A 106 10.36 -12.88 -1.73
C TRP A 106 10.75 -11.75 -2.65
N TYR A 107 10.86 -12.06 -3.94
CA TYR A 107 11.14 -11.08 -4.98
C TYR A 107 9.85 -10.46 -5.51
N GLY A 108 9.86 -9.16 -5.76
CA GLY A 108 8.76 -8.48 -6.42
C GLY A 108 8.80 -6.98 -6.30
N TRP A 109 7.66 -6.37 -6.66
CA TRP A 109 7.50 -4.93 -6.73
C TRP A 109 6.76 -4.38 -5.53
N LEU A 110 7.34 -3.38 -4.88
CA LEU A 110 6.76 -2.70 -3.76
C LEU A 110 6.53 -1.22 -4.10
N TYR A 111 5.33 -0.73 -3.81
CA TYR A 111 4.99 0.68 -3.99
C TYR A 111 5.78 1.56 -3.02
N SER A 112 6.32 2.69 -3.49
CA SER A 112 7.10 3.62 -2.67
C SER A 112 6.37 4.10 -1.41
N GLY A 113 5.06 4.33 -1.49
CA GLY A 113 4.26 4.76 -0.33
C GLY A 113 4.07 3.69 0.76
N ASN A 114 4.56 2.48 0.54
CA ASN A 114 4.62 1.40 1.53
C ASN A 114 5.99 1.30 2.22
N ILE A 115 6.98 2.12 1.86
CA ILE A 115 8.34 2.09 2.41
C ILE A 115 8.61 3.40 3.16
N GLY A 116 9.03 3.31 4.42
CA GLY A 116 9.16 4.47 5.33
C GLY A 116 10.53 5.13 5.30
N ASP A 117 11.56 4.32 5.50
CA ASP A 117 12.95 4.77 5.57
C ASP A 117 13.71 4.23 4.36
N LEU A 118 13.56 4.90 3.22
CA LEU A 118 14.29 4.58 2.00
C LEU A 118 15.71 5.11 2.11
N TYR A 119 16.67 4.20 2.27
CA TYR A 119 18.09 4.44 2.12
C TYR A 119 18.49 4.06 0.70
N ASP A 120 18.26 5.00 -0.21
CA ASP A 120 18.67 4.87 -1.61
C ASP A 120 19.85 5.83 -1.83
N TYR A 121 21.04 5.28 -2.07
CA TYR A 121 22.25 6.09 -2.24
C TYR A 121 22.20 6.91 -3.53
N GLU A 122 21.46 6.46 -4.55
CA GLU A 122 21.24 7.19 -5.78
C GLU A 122 19.91 6.73 -6.40
N ARG A 123 18.90 7.60 -6.48
CA ARG A 123 17.64 7.34 -7.25
C ARG A 123 17.86 7.12 -8.76
N ASN A 124 19.08 6.77 -9.18
CA ASN A 124 19.51 6.50 -10.55
C ASN A 124 19.46 5.00 -10.91
N ILE A 125 19.12 4.11 -9.97
CA ILE A 125 18.98 2.68 -10.28
C ILE A 125 17.62 2.44 -10.94
N ILE A 126 17.60 2.52 -12.27
CA ILE A 126 16.38 2.46 -13.08
C ILE A 126 16.29 1.06 -13.73
N CYS A 127 15.12 0.43 -13.57
CA CYS A 127 14.67 -0.63 -14.46
C CYS A 127 13.84 -0.02 -15.62
#